data_AF-A0A7W9TAG5-F1
#
_entry.id   AF-A0A7W9TAG5-F1
#
_cell.length_a   1.000
_cell.length_b   1.000
_cell.length_c   1.000
_cell.angle_alpha   90.00
_cell.angle_beta   90.00
_cell.angle_gamma   90.00
#
_symmetry.space_group_name_H-M   'P 1'
#
loop_
_entity.id
_entity.type
_entity.pdbx_description
1 polymer ?
#
loop_
_entity_poly.entity_id
_entity_poly.type
_entity_poly.pdbx_seq_one_letter_code
_entity_poly.pdbx_strand_id
1 'polypeptide(L)' 'MGKSRATSSKSQLLNGELEAAVTTASLAVDGGDSLQSSRFQRYVTDFRAEVSAYAANPAVVAFNEQVNEALARLDEDE' A
#
# COMPACT_ATOMS: atom_id res chain seq x y z
N MET A 1 -33.72 6.08 18.57
CA MET A 1 -33.12 5.96 17.22
C MET A 1 -31.85 6.80 17.18
N GLY A 2 -30.71 6.21 17.54
CA GLY A 2 -29.41 6.87 17.45
C GLY A 2 -28.95 6.87 16.01
N LYS A 3 -28.80 8.07 15.42
CA LYS A 3 -28.36 8.25 14.03
C LYS A 3 -26.88 7.90 13.93
N SER A 4 -26.57 6.83 13.20
CA SER A 4 -25.22 6.41 12.85
C SER A 4 -24.43 7.57 12.25
N ARG A 5 -23.50 8.12 13.04
CA ARG A 5 -22.71 9.31 12.69
C ARG A 5 -21.24 8.94 12.48
N ALA A 6 -20.98 7.82 11.78
CA ALA A 6 -19.62 7.30 11.60
C ALA A 6 -19.35 6.59 10.26
N THR A 7 -20.19 6.75 9.23
CA THR A 7 -20.00 6.00 7.96
C THR A 7 -19.89 6.88 6.72
N SER A 8 -20.12 8.20 6.80
CA SER A 8 -20.23 9.01 5.57
C SER A 8 -18.92 9.63 5.06
N SER A 9 -17.87 9.74 5.89
CA SER A 9 -16.53 10.15 5.40
C SER A 9 -15.67 8.98 4.93
N LYS A 10 -16.06 7.73 5.24
CA LYS A 10 -15.36 6.52 4.76
C LYS A 10 -15.72 6.16 3.31
N SER A 11 -16.77 6.77 2.76
CA SER A 11 -17.31 6.48 1.43
C SER A 11 -16.95 7.54 0.37
N GLN A 12 -16.15 8.56 0.70
CA GLN A 12 -15.59 9.49 -0.31
C GLN A 12 -14.13 9.19 -0.65
N LEU A 13 -13.46 8.33 0.12
CA LEU A 13 -12.18 7.69 -0.20
C LEU A 13 -12.32 6.57 -1.27
N LEU A 14 -13.45 6.52 -1.97
CA LEU A 14 -13.76 5.48 -2.95
C LEU A 14 -12.98 5.75 -4.25
N ASN A 15 -12.00 4.88 -4.49
CA ASN A 15 -11.17 4.70 -5.69
C ASN A 15 -10.06 5.73 -5.94
N GLY A 16 -10.28 7.05 -5.89
CA GLY A 16 -9.23 8.01 -6.30
C GLY A 16 -8.04 8.16 -5.34
N GLU A 17 -8.31 8.24 -4.04
CA GLU A 17 -7.26 8.43 -3.03
C GLU A 17 -6.47 7.15 -2.75
N LEU A 18 -7.12 5.99 -2.83
CA LEU A 18 -6.43 4.70 -2.70
C LEU A 18 -5.46 4.51 -3.87
N GLU A 19 -5.90 4.72 -5.11
CA GLU A 19 -5.03 4.60 -6.28
C GLU A 19 -3.85 5.59 -6.22
N ALA A 20 -4.09 6.83 -5.80
CA ALA A 20 -3.03 7.83 -5.62
C ALA A 20 -2.03 7.46 -4.51
N ALA A 21 -2.53 6.96 -3.36
CA ALA A 21 -1.70 6.50 -2.26
C ALA A 21 -0.86 5.29 -2.66
N VAL A 22 -1.49 4.30 -3.31
CA VAL A 22 -0.84 3.09 -3.81
C VAL A 22 0.22 3.44 -4.86
N THR A 23 -0.08 4.34 -5.80
CA THR A 23 0.88 4.82 -6.81
C THR A 23 2.09 5.50 -6.16
N THR A 24 1.85 6.34 -5.15
CA THR A 24 2.93 7.04 -4.44
C THR A 24 3.82 6.07 -3.66
N ALA A 25 3.21 5.09 -2.99
CA ALA A 25 3.93 4.03 -2.30
C ALA A 25 4.75 3.18 -3.29
N SER A 26 4.17 2.85 -4.45
CA SER A 26 4.86 2.14 -5.54
C SER A 26 6.10 2.88 -6.03
N LEU A 27 6.01 4.20 -6.26
CA LEU A 27 7.17 5.01 -6.67
C LEU A 27 8.28 5.00 -5.61
N ALA A 28 7.91 4.95 -4.33
CA ALA A 28 8.89 4.86 -3.24
C ALA A 28 9.55 3.47 -3.15
N VAL A 29 8.81 2.40 -3.47
CA VAL A 29 9.33 1.03 -3.56
C VAL A 29 10.29 0.89 -4.75
N ASP A 30 9.92 1.43 -5.92
CA ASP A 30 10.76 1.46 -7.12
C ASP A 30 12.07 2.23 -6.91
N GLY A 31 12.04 3.25 -6.04
CA GLY A 31 13.22 4.02 -5.66
C GLY A 31 14.35 3.23 -4.99
N GLY A 32 14.15 1.94 -4.65
CA GLY A 32 15.19 0.94 -4.32
C GLY A 32 15.91 1.15 -2.99
N ASP A 33 16.54 2.32 -2.81
CA ASP A 33 17.30 2.71 -1.61
C ASP A 33 16.43 2.72 -0.34
N SER A 34 15.14 3.04 -0.50
CA SER A 34 14.19 3.05 0.62
C SER A 34 13.91 1.65 1.16
N LEU A 35 13.96 0.59 0.35
CA LEU A 35 13.63 -0.79 0.77
C LEU A 35 14.63 -1.43 1.73
N GLN A 36 15.89 -0.99 1.67
CA GLN A 36 16.93 -1.34 2.64
C GLN A 36 16.65 -0.74 4.03
N SER A 37 15.81 0.30 4.11
CA SER A 37 15.49 0.96 5.38
C SER A 37 14.45 0.17 6.18
N SER A 38 14.82 -0.22 7.40
CA SER A 38 13.90 -0.86 8.36
C SER A 38 12.63 -0.03 8.65
N ARG A 39 12.72 1.31 8.56
CA ARG A 39 11.56 2.20 8.69
C ARG A 39 10.59 2.04 7.52
N PHE A 40 11.13 1.88 6.31
CA PHE A 40 10.34 1.71 5.10
C PHE A 40 9.69 0.33 5.04
N GLN A 41 10.42 -0.73 5.41
CA GLN A 41 9.87 -2.08 5.52
C GLN A 41 8.66 -2.12 6.46
N ARG A 42 8.76 -1.44 7.60
CA ARG A 42 7.64 -1.29 8.54
C ARG A 42 6.49 -0.51 7.94
N TYR A 43 6.76 0.61 7.26
CA TYR A 43 5.75 1.40 6.56
C TYR A 43 5.01 0.57 5.50
N VAL A 44 5.72 -0.17 4.66
CA VAL A 44 5.14 -1.03 3.61
C VAL A 44 4.29 -2.13 4.23
N THR A 45 4.75 -2.75 5.32
CA THR A 45 3.99 -3.80 6.02
C THR A 45 2.69 -3.26 6.61
N ASP A 46 2.74 -2.09 7.25
CA ASP A 46 1.57 -1.41 7.81
C ASP A 46 0.58 -1.03 6.69
N PHE A 47 1.09 -0.43 5.62
CA PHE A 47 0.29 -0.04 4.46
C PHE A 47 -0.37 -1.24 3.78
N ARG A 48 0.33 -2.37 3.63
CA ARG A 48 -0.24 -3.64 3.11
C ARG A 48 -1.41 -4.13 3.99
N ALA A 49 -1.29 -4.01 5.30
CA ALA A 49 -2.38 -4.38 6.22
C ALA A 49 -3.59 -3.44 6.05
N GLU A 50 -3.36 -2.15 5.87
CA GLU A 50 -4.43 -1.16 5.62
C GLU A 50 -5.16 -1.41 4.29
N VAL A 51 -4.42 -1.68 3.21
CA VAL A 51 -5.01 -1.92 1.88
C VAL A 51 -5.50 -3.35 1.68
N SER A 52 -5.24 -4.26 2.62
CA SER A 52 -5.69 -5.66 2.55
C SER A 52 -7.21 -5.80 2.43
N ALA A 53 -7.98 -4.84 2.96
CA ALA A 53 -9.44 -4.79 2.78
C ALA A 53 -9.86 -4.57 1.31
N TYR A 54 -8.94 -4.09 0.48
CA TYR A 54 -9.11 -3.83 -0.95
C TYR A 54 -8.22 -4.76 -1.81
N ALA A 55 -7.88 -5.96 -1.32
CA ALA A 55 -7.02 -6.90 -2.04
C ALA A 55 -7.56 -7.32 -3.42
N ALA A 56 -8.87 -7.18 -3.66
CA ALA A 56 -9.48 -7.41 -4.98
C ALA A 56 -9.33 -6.22 -5.95
N ASN A 57 -8.80 -5.08 -5.51
CA ASN A 57 -8.57 -3.91 -6.35
C ASN A 57 -7.27 -4.09 -7.15
N PRO A 58 -7.29 -3.93 -8.49
CA PRO A 58 -6.12 -4.15 -9.34
C PRO A 58 -4.91 -3.28 -8.97
N ALA A 59 -5.11 -2.05 -8.47
CA ALA A 59 -4.01 -1.21 -8.02
C ALA A 59 -3.29 -1.81 -6.80
N VAL A 60 -4.05 -2.37 -5.86
CA VAL A 60 -3.51 -3.02 -4.66
C VAL A 60 -2.79 -4.33 -5.02
N VAL A 61 -3.31 -5.07 -6.00
CA VAL A 61 -2.64 -6.27 -6.53
C VAL A 61 -1.28 -5.90 -7.11
N ALA A 62 -1.24 -4.93 -8.03
CA ALA A 62 0.00 -4.48 -8.68
C ALA A 62 1.05 -3.98 -7.67
N PHE A 63 0.62 -3.24 -6.64
CA PHE A 63 1.52 -2.80 -5.58
C PHE A 63 2.08 -3.97 -4.75
N ASN A 64 1.25 -4.96 -4.40
CA ASN A 64 1.74 -6.13 -3.69
C ASN A 64 2.76 -6.92 -4.51
N GLU A 65 2.54 -7.06 -5.82
CA GLU A 65 3.48 -7.69 -6.74
C GLU A 65 4.81 -6.92 -6.77
N GLN A 66 4.75 -5.60 -6.95
CA GLN A 66 5.94 -4.76 -6.99
C GLN A 66 6.75 -4.80 -5.68
N VAL A 67 6.08 -4.78 -4.53
CA VAL A 67 6.75 -4.95 -3.23
C VAL A 67 7.45 -6.30 -3.15
N ASN A 68 6.80 -7.36 -3.63
CA ASN A 68 7.34 -8.71 -3.58
C ASN A 68 8.56 -8.86 -4.51
N GLU A 69 8.47 -8.32 -5.73
CA GLU A 69 9.61 -8.27 -6.66
C GLU A 69 10.78 -7.47 -6.09
N ALA A 70 10.50 -6.32 -5.48
CA ALA A 70 11.55 -5.47 -4.95
C ALA A 70 12.21 -6.07 -3.69
N LEU A 71 11.45 -6.80 -2.87
CA LEU A 71 12.00 -7.61 -1.78
C LEU A 71 12.80 -8.82 -2.30
N ALA A 72 12.33 -9.48 -3.37
CA ALA A 72 13.06 -10.59 -3.98
C ALA A 72 14.41 -10.13 -4.57
N ARG A 73 14.44 -8.97 -5.24
CA ARG A 73 15.70 -8.35 -5.69
C ARG A 73 16.64 -8.02 -4.53
N LEU A 74 16.08 -7.54 -3.42
CA LEU A 74 16.87 -7.25 -2.22
C LEU A 74 17.57 -8.49 -1.64
N ASP A 75 16.89 -9.64 -1.67
CA ASP A 75 17.37 -10.94 -1.19
C ASP A 75 18.41 -11.55 -2.16
N GLU A 76 18.28 -11.31 -3.47
CA GLU A 76 19.24 -11.76 -4.48
C GLU A 76 20.55 -10.95 -4.53
N ASP A 77 20.56 -9.72 -4.00
CA ASP A 77 21.74 -8.85 -3.90
C ASP A 77 22.57 -9.10 -2.60
N GLU A 78 22.24 -10.10 -1.77
CA GLU A 78 23.05 -10.63 -0.64
C GLU A 78 23.92 -11.85 -1.02
#